data_AF-A0A259U0J0-F1
#
_entry.id   AF-A0A259U0J0-F1
#
_cell.length_a   1.000
_cell.length_b   1.000
_cell.length_c   1.000
_cell.angle_alpha   90.00
_cell.angle_beta   90.00
_cell.angle_gamma   90.00
#
_symmetry.space_group_name_H-M   'P 1'
#
loop_
_entity.id
_entity.type
_entity.pdbx_description
1 polymer ?
#
loop_
_entity_poly.entity_id
_entity_poly.type
_entity_poly.pdbx_seq_one_letter_code
_entity_poly.pdbx_strand_id
1 'polypeptide(L)' 'MRRVSLLILLSCGLASCSAPAPVRWSGGGGSKAEGKVSLCHDGKTIRVDGSEVRAHLLHGDQRGACRG' A
#
# COMPACT_ATOMS: atom_id res chain seq x y z
N MET A 1 34.22 48.90 -3.37
CA MET A 1 34.62 48.77 -1.96
C MET A 1 33.52 49.30 -1.04
N ARG A 2 32.57 48.46 -0.63
CA ARG A 2 31.61 48.67 0.49
C ARG A 2 31.34 47.28 1.06
N ARG A 3 32.16 46.86 2.03
CA ARG A 3 31.81 46.81 3.47
C ARG A 3 30.66 45.83 3.76
N VAL A 4 31.06 44.59 4.03
CA VAL A 4 30.67 43.77 5.19
C VAL A 4 29.24 43.99 5.71
N SER A 5 28.38 43.00 5.46
CA SER A 5 27.29 42.60 6.37
C SER A 5 27.31 41.08 6.37
N LEU A 6 28.01 40.47 7.32
CA LEU A 6 27.51 40.15 8.66
C LEU A 6 26.36 39.12 8.59
N LEU A 7 26.78 37.86 8.60
CA LEU A 7 26.17 36.75 9.34
C LEU A 7 24.63 36.64 9.29
N ILE A 8 24.13 35.85 8.34
CA ILE A 8 22.94 35.04 8.61
C ILE A 8 23.42 33.59 8.63
N LEU A 9 23.77 33.15 9.84
CA LEU A 9 24.02 31.76 10.18
C LEU A 9 22.71 31.00 9.95
N LEU A 10 22.59 30.39 8.76
CA LEU A 10 21.56 29.42 8.48
C LEU A 10 21.91 28.14 9.25
N SER A 11 21.56 28.14 10.53
CA SER A 11 21.57 26.97 11.38
C SER A 11 20.51 26.00 10.89
N CYS A 12 20.85 25.23 9.85
CA CYS A 12 20.24 23.93 9.62
C CYS A 12 20.68 23.05 10.79
N GLY A 13 19.92 23.12 11.88
CA GLY A 13 20.10 22.28 13.04
C GLY A 13 20.14 20.83 12.58
N LEU A 14 21.21 20.12 12.95
CA LEU A 14 21.31 18.68 12.82
C LEU A 14 20.25 18.05 13.73
N ALA A 15 19.00 18.01 13.28
CA ALA A 15 18.05 17.05 13.78
C ALA A 15 18.47 15.69 13.23
N SER A 16 19.39 15.04 13.94
CA SER A 16 19.68 13.63 13.78
C SER A 16 18.40 12.87 14.12
N CYS A 17 17.54 12.67 13.13
CA CYS A 17 16.48 11.67 13.25
C CYS A 17 17.20 10.32 13.28
N SER A 18 17.35 9.76 14.48
CA SER A 18 17.58 8.32 14.62
C SER A 18 16.39 7.64 13.97
N ALA A 19 16.53 7.30 12.69
CA ALA A 19 15.50 6.58 11.96
C ALA A 19 15.30 5.24 12.70
N PRO A 20 14.10 4.93 13.19
CA PRO A 20 13.81 3.55 13.55
C PRO A 20 14.05 2.70 12.30
N ALA A 21 14.75 1.57 12.47
CA ALA A 21 15.04 0.62 11.40
C ALA A 21 13.81 0.41 10.50
N PRO A 22 13.99 0.18 9.19
CA PRO A 22 12.86 -0.07 8.31
C PRO A 22 12.04 -1.21 8.90
N VAL A 23 10.82 -0.93 9.32
CA VAL A 23 9.82 -1.94 9.67
C VAL A 23 9.61 -2.74 8.40
N ARG A 24 10.30 -3.88 8.33
CA ARG A 24 10.18 -4.82 7.22
C ARG A 24 8.80 -5.45 7.36
N TRP A 25 7.80 -4.87 6.71
CA TRP A 25 6.50 -5.51 6.55
C TRP A 25 6.70 -6.74 5.69
N SER A 26 6.97 -7.86 6.35
CA SER A 26 6.90 -9.19 5.74
C SER A 26 5.43 -9.56 5.57
N GLY A 27 4.69 -8.76 4.80
CA GLY A 27 3.33 -9.03 4.36
C GLY A 27 3.31 -10.11 3.29
N GLY A 28 3.88 -11.28 3.60
CA GLY A 28 3.82 -12.46 2.76
C GLY A 28 2.46 -13.13 2.95
N GLY A 29 1.45 -12.60 2.25
CA GLY A 29 0.14 -13.24 2.14
C GLY A 29 0.31 -14.62 1.53
N GLY A 30 0.16 -15.65 2.35
CA GLY A 30 0.43 -17.04 1.99
C GLY A 30 -0.33 -17.47 0.74
N SER A 31 0.40 -17.91 -0.27
CA SER A 31 -0.10 -18.67 -1.42
C SER A 31 -0.52 -20.07 -1.00
N LYS A 32 -1.52 -20.16 -0.12
CA LYS A 32 -2.34 -21.35 0.06
C LYS A 32 -3.55 -21.15 -0.85
N ALA A 33 -3.61 -21.86 -1.97
CA ALA A 33 -4.74 -21.84 -2.90
C ALA A 33 -6.03 -22.46 -2.30
N GLU A 34 -5.96 -22.86 -1.03
CA GLU A 34 -6.95 -23.56 -0.24
C GLU A 34 -7.92 -22.51 0.32
N GLY A 35 -8.95 -22.14 -0.45
CA GLY A 35 -10.01 -21.21 0.01
C GLY A 35 -10.22 -19.97 -0.84
N LYS A 36 -9.54 -19.83 -1.98
CA LYS A 36 -9.79 -18.70 -2.88
C LYS A 36 -11.10 -18.87 -3.68
N VAL A 37 -11.96 -17.87 -3.59
CA VAL A 37 -13.25 -17.77 -4.30
C VAL A 37 -13.09 -16.94 -5.57
N SER A 38 -13.68 -17.39 -6.67
CA SER A 38 -13.69 -16.65 -7.93
C SER A 38 -14.78 -15.58 -7.94
N LEU A 39 -14.43 -14.37 -8.37
CA LEU A 39 -15.35 -13.24 -8.57
C LEU A 39 -15.13 -12.61 -9.96
N CYS A 40 -16.16 -11.99 -10.51
CA CYS A 40 -16.08 -11.12 -11.67
C CYS A 40 -16.02 -9.66 -11.19
N HIS A 41 -14.90 -9.02 -11.47
CA HIS A 41 -14.57 -7.65 -11.10
C HIS A 41 -14.26 -6.88 -12.39
N ASP A 42 -15.09 -5.90 -12.75
CA ASP A 42 -14.93 -5.08 -13.97
C ASP A 42 -14.68 -5.91 -15.25
N GLY A 43 -15.43 -7.00 -15.43
CA GLY A 43 -15.29 -7.88 -16.61
C GLY A 43 -14.07 -8.81 -16.56
N LYS A 44 -13.28 -8.78 -15.48
CA LYS A 44 -12.17 -9.69 -15.25
C LYS A 44 -12.50 -10.69 -14.15
N THR A 45 -12.22 -11.98 -14.40
CA THR A 45 -12.33 -12.99 -13.34
C THR A 45 -11.09 -12.96 -12.46
N ILE A 46 -11.28 -12.73 -11.16
CA ILE A 46 -10.25 -12.70 -10.12
C ILE A 46 -10.49 -13.80 -9.09
N ARG A 47 -9.45 -14.16 -8.34
CA ARG A 47 -9.54 -15.13 -7.23
C ARG A 47 -9.09 -14.46 -5.93
N VAL A 48 -10.01 -14.32 -4.99
CA VAL A 48 -9.78 -13.62 -3.71
C VAL A 48 -9.97 -14.57 -2.55
N ASP A 49 -9.44 -14.22 -1.38
CA ASP A 49 -9.72 -15.01 -0.18
C ASP A 49 -11.21 -14.97 0.18
N GLY A 50 -11.71 -16.03 0.83
CA GLY A 50 -13.07 -16.09 1.33
C GLY A 50 -13.42 -14.90 2.24
N SER A 51 -12.47 -14.41 3.05
CA SER A 51 -12.65 -13.23 3.91
C SER A 51 -12.97 -11.97 3.10
N GLU A 52 -12.38 -11.85 1.91
CA GLU A 52 -12.45 -10.65 1.08
C GLU A 52 -13.70 -10.64 0.18
N VAL A 53 -14.38 -11.77 0.04
CA VAL A 53 -15.56 -11.87 -0.85
C VAL A 53 -16.62 -10.85 -0.48
N ARG A 54 -16.89 -10.67 0.82
CA ARG A 54 -17.92 -9.72 1.25
C ARG A 54 -17.59 -8.29 0.86
N ALA A 55 -16.32 -7.87 0.98
CA ALA A 55 -15.89 -6.53 0.60
C ALA A 55 -16.03 -6.31 -0.91
N HIS A 56 -15.57 -7.27 -1.71
CA HIS A 56 -15.69 -7.21 -3.17
C HIS A 56 -17.15 -7.14 -3.63
N LEU A 57 -18.04 -7.95 -3.03
CA LEU A 57 -19.49 -7.89 -3.32
C LEU A 57 -20.10 -6.52 -2.98
N LEU A 58 -19.66 -5.85 -1.91
CA LEU A 58 -20.12 -4.51 -1.55
C LEU A 58 -19.63 -3.42 -2.52
N HIS A 59 -18.57 -3.68 -3.27
CA HIS A 59 -18.06 -2.79 -4.31
C HIS A 59 -18.70 -3.02 -5.69
N GLY A 60 -19.54 -4.06 -5.83
CA GLY A 60 -20.25 -4.37 -7.08
C GLY A 60 -19.74 -5.60 -7.83
N ASP A 61 -18.75 -6.32 -7.28
CA ASP A 61 -18.28 -7.57 -7.87
C ASP A 61 -19.38 -8.64 -7.87
N GLN A 62 -19.28 -9.57 -8.80
CA GLN A 62 -20.21 -10.69 -8.90
C GLN A 62 -19.53 -11.99 -8.51
N ARG A 63 -20.25 -12.86 -7.82
CA ARG A 63 -19.74 -14.21 -7.50
C ARG A 63 -19.62 -15.06 -8.77
N GLY A 64 -18.49 -15.74 -8.91
CA GLY A 64 -18.19 -16.62 -10.05
C GLY A 64 -17.32 -15.98 -11.12
N ALA A 65 -17.15 -16.68 -12.24
CA ALA A 65 -16.46 -16.15 -13.41
C ALA A 65 -17.35 -15.16 -14.18
N CYS A 66 -16.72 -14.29 -14.97
CA CYS A 66 -17.46 -13.36 -15.83
C CYS A 66 -18.22 -14.10 -16.92
N ARG A 67 -19.45 -13.64 -17.17
CA ARG A 67 -20.28 -14.07 -18.30
C ARG A 67 -20.08 -13.01 -19.38
N GLY A 68 -19.21 -13.29 -20.35
CA GLY A 68 -18.89 -12.37 -21.44
C GLY A 68 -20.12 -11.93 -22.23
#